data_AF-A0A7X8Y7Y8-F1
#
_entry.id   AF-A0A7X8Y7Y8-F1
#
_cell.length_a   1.000
_cell.length_b   1.000
_cell.length_c   1.000
_cell.angle_alpha   90.00
_cell.angle_beta   90.00
_cell.angle_gamma   90.00
#
_symmetry.space_group_name_H-M   'P 1'
#
loop_
_entity.id
_entity.type
_entity.pdbx_description
1 polymer ?
#
loop_
_entity_poly.entity_id
_entity_poly.type
_entity_poly.pdbx_seq_one_letter_code
_entity_poly.pdbx_strand_id
1 'polypeptide(L)'
;MNEAPKGHRFSQLYLRNSELLPDSERARRRIGFLIGENFFAEDFGQVLARELGIPIPGNSSYASAWPSIVKDLDLRDFLDLITVRYKKLNNQFQQERSRVFQARFLKAAREIFAEEDLRYRIDDLGGVHLTVDEAFEAVRISVITALIGVRYNGVRSVYEQGFSYLDKSPPDGKGALRSSFFATESLFRLMFPTSHQLSGGEVQKHLEPLVNRIYADQKPAIYLAQKQVASFKDWIDGAHFYRHEPGAEEPSQPPLELAIYMITQAGGHIRWLAKLDAMSNQPASS
;
A
#
# COMPACT_ATOMS: atom_id res chain seq x y z
N MET A 1 -38.45 -14.59 1.90
CA MET A 1 -37.63 -14.92 3.08
C MET A 1 -36.24 -15.26 2.57
N ASN A 2 -35.24 -14.41 2.83
CA ASN A 2 -33.86 -14.77 2.50
C ASN A 2 -33.44 -15.92 3.41
N GLU A 3 -33.04 -17.05 2.83
CA GLU A 3 -32.49 -18.17 3.57
C GLU A 3 -31.32 -17.69 4.43
N ALA A 4 -31.29 -18.09 5.70
CA ALA A 4 -30.15 -17.81 6.57
C ALA A 4 -28.89 -18.48 5.99
N PRO A 5 -27.74 -17.78 5.94
CA PRO A 5 -26.50 -18.34 5.43
C PRO A 5 -26.09 -19.59 6.23
N LYS A 6 -25.97 -20.74 5.56
CA LYS A 6 -25.64 -22.05 6.16
C LYS A 6 -24.12 -22.26 6.19
N GLY A 7 -23.62 -22.90 7.24
CA GLY A 7 -22.21 -23.33 7.34
C GLY A 7 -21.20 -22.30 7.86
N HIS A 8 -21.64 -21.10 8.24
CA HIS A 8 -20.78 -20.07 8.83
C HIS A 8 -20.86 -20.04 10.36
N ARG A 9 -19.77 -19.60 11.02
CA ARG A 9 -19.75 -19.39 12.47
C ARG A 9 -20.56 -18.15 12.84
N PHE A 10 -21.16 -18.16 14.02
CA PHE A 10 -21.99 -17.06 14.53
C PHE A 10 -21.29 -15.69 14.42
N SER A 11 -20.01 -15.59 14.81
CA SER A 11 -19.27 -14.33 14.76
C SER A 11 -19.06 -13.80 13.34
N GLN A 12 -18.97 -14.69 12.34
CA GLN A 12 -18.81 -14.29 10.93
C GLN A 12 -20.08 -13.68 10.35
N LEU A 13 -21.24 -13.99 10.94
CA LEU A 13 -22.55 -13.56 10.48
C LEU A 13 -23.07 -12.34 11.25
N TYR A 14 -22.81 -12.29 12.56
CA TYR A 14 -23.52 -11.37 13.46
C TYR A 14 -22.62 -10.46 14.31
N LEU A 15 -21.31 -10.72 14.37
CA LEU A 15 -20.37 -9.97 15.22
C LEU A 15 -19.22 -9.37 14.42
N ARG A 16 -19.46 -9.04 13.14
CA ARG A 16 -18.45 -8.36 12.32
C ARG A 16 -18.22 -6.95 12.81
N ASN A 17 -16.97 -6.52 12.77
CA ASN A 17 -16.63 -5.14 13.06
C ASN A 17 -17.03 -4.27 11.87
N SER A 18 -17.45 -3.03 12.14
CA SER A 18 -17.68 -2.04 11.08
C SER A 18 -16.38 -1.54 10.44
N GLU A 19 -15.25 -1.71 11.14
CA GLU A 19 -13.92 -1.28 10.73
C GLU A 19 -12.91 -2.42 10.89
N LEU A 20 -11.87 -2.40 10.05
CA LEU A 20 -10.80 -3.38 10.12
C LEU A 20 -9.92 -3.12 11.35
N LEU A 21 -9.63 -4.17 12.11
CA LEU A 21 -8.89 -4.10 13.35
C LEU A 21 -7.37 -3.99 13.11
N PRO A 22 -6.67 -3.12 13.86
CA PRO A 22 -5.21 -3.04 13.83
C PRO A 22 -4.53 -4.23 14.52
N ASP A 23 -5.24 -4.94 15.38
CA ASP A 23 -4.74 -6.13 16.07
C ASP A 23 -5.94 -6.95 16.59
N SER A 24 -5.76 -8.25 16.78
CA SER A 24 -6.76 -9.14 17.36
C SER A 24 -6.07 -10.21 18.20
N GLU A 25 -6.32 -10.19 19.51
CA GLU A 25 -5.82 -11.21 20.43
C GLU A 25 -6.29 -12.62 20.02
N ARG A 26 -7.52 -12.71 19.48
CA ARG A 26 -8.07 -13.96 18.98
C ARG A 26 -7.35 -14.43 17.72
N ALA A 27 -7.03 -13.53 16.79
CA ALA A 27 -6.22 -13.86 15.61
C ALA A 27 -4.83 -14.38 16.02
N ARG A 28 -4.16 -13.70 16.96
CA ARG A 28 -2.84 -14.09 17.49
C ARG A 28 -2.84 -15.51 18.05
N ARG A 29 -3.80 -15.83 18.91
CA ARG A 29 -3.93 -17.18 19.49
C ARG A 29 -4.13 -18.24 18.40
N ARG A 30 -4.99 -17.96 17.40
CA ARG A 30 -5.27 -18.88 16.28
C ARG A 30 -4.04 -19.10 15.40
N ILE A 31 -3.29 -18.05 15.10
CA ILE A 31 -2.01 -18.15 14.40
C ILE A 31 -1.00 -18.95 15.23
N GLY A 32 -0.95 -18.74 16.55
CA GLY A 32 -0.13 -19.56 17.45
C GLY A 32 -0.43 -21.05 17.37
N PHE A 33 -1.71 -21.45 17.34
CA PHE A 33 -2.08 -22.84 17.10
C PHE A 33 -1.61 -23.34 15.72
N LEU A 34 -1.83 -22.54 14.67
CA LEU A 34 -1.40 -22.88 13.30
C LEU A 34 0.12 -23.10 13.18
N ILE A 35 0.93 -22.35 13.94
CA ILE A 35 2.38 -22.55 13.99
C ILE A 35 2.72 -23.89 14.64
N GLY A 36 2.06 -24.21 15.77
CA GLY A 36 2.30 -25.42 16.55
C GLY A 36 1.88 -26.73 15.85
N GLU A 37 0.95 -26.69 14.89
CA GLU A 37 0.45 -27.88 14.18
C GLU A 37 1.47 -28.61 13.29
N ASN A 38 2.61 -27.98 12.95
CA ASN A 38 3.57 -28.55 12.00
C ASN A 38 4.83 -29.07 12.69
N PHE A 39 5.24 -30.30 12.33
CA PHE A 39 6.38 -31.09 12.87
C PHE A 39 7.77 -30.41 12.86
N PHE A 40 7.91 -29.20 12.32
CA PHE A 40 9.15 -28.41 12.32
C PHE A 40 9.07 -27.22 13.30
N ALA A 41 8.35 -27.38 14.42
CA ALA A 41 8.22 -26.34 15.44
C ALA A 41 9.41 -26.31 16.41
N GLU A 42 10.12 -27.43 16.59
CA GLU A 42 11.14 -27.62 17.63
C GLU A 42 12.28 -26.58 17.57
N ASP A 43 12.68 -26.17 16.36
CA ASP A 43 13.70 -25.13 16.14
C ASP A 43 13.12 -23.77 15.74
N PHE A 44 11.80 -23.64 15.58
CA PHE A 44 11.21 -22.41 15.05
C PHE A 44 11.41 -21.24 16.01
N GLY A 45 11.37 -21.48 17.33
CA GLY A 45 11.67 -20.47 18.35
C GLY A 45 13.08 -19.89 18.21
N GLN A 46 14.08 -20.73 17.95
CA GLN A 46 15.46 -20.28 17.74
C GLN A 46 15.62 -19.49 16.44
N VAL A 47 14.96 -19.94 15.36
CA VAL A 47 14.94 -19.20 14.09
C VAL A 47 14.32 -17.82 14.30
N LEU A 48 13.17 -17.76 14.96
CA LEU A 48 12.47 -16.49 15.19
C LEU A 48 13.31 -15.53 16.05
N ALA A 49 13.91 -16.02 17.14
CA ALA A 49 14.81 -15.22 17.97
C ALA A 49 16.02 -14.69 17.18
N ARG A 50 16.59 -15.50 16.29
CA ARG A 50 17.72 -15.11 15.45
C ARG A 50 17.35 -14.10 14.36
N GLU A 51 16.23 -14.31 13.66
CA GLU A 51 15.83 -13.46 12.53
C GLU A 51 15.25 -12.12 13.00
N LEU A 52 14.50 -12.09 14.11
CA LEU A 52 13.83 -10.88 14.60
C LEU A 52 14.56 -10.21 15.78
N GLY A 53 15.53 -10.89 16.41
CA GLY A 53 16.27 -10.35 17.54
C GLY A 53 15.47 -10.27 18.85
N ILE A 54 14.41 -11.07 18.98
CA ILE A 54 13.47 -11.04 20.11
C ILE A 54 13.68 -12.20 21.08
N PRO A 55 13.42 -12.01 22.37
CA PRO A 55 13.46 -13.11 23.34
C PRO A 55 12.30 -14.07 23.10
N ILE A 56 12.61 -15.35 22.86
CA ILE A 56 11.61 -16.41 22.78
C ILE A 56 11.71 -17.31 24.01
N PRO A 57 10.60 -17.56 24.74
CA PRO A 57 10.59 -18.47 25.87
C PRO A 57 11.14 -19.88 25.55
N GLY A 58 11.86 -20.47 26.50
CA GLY A 58 12.48 -21.81 26.33
C GLY A 58 11.49 -22.96 26.15
N ASN A 59 10.19 -22.74 26.40
CA ASN A 59 9.12 -23.71 26.14
C ASN A 59 8.57 -23.65 24.70
N SER A 60 9.16 -22.86 23.80
CA SER A 60 8.76 -22.74 22.39
C SER A 60 8.89 -24.03 21.57
N SER A 61 9.59 -25.04 22.08
CA SER A 61 9.61 -26.38 21.48
C SER A 61 8.28 -27.12 21.60
N TYR A 62 7.38 -26.70 22.50
CA TYR A 62 6.06 -27.30 22.65
C TYR A 62 5.02 -26.59 21.78
N ALA A 63 4.32 -27.36 20.94
CA ALA A 63 3.23 -26.85 20.08
C ALA A 63 2.18 -26.04 20.87
N SER A 64 1.87 -26.46 22.10
CA SER A 64 0.89 -25.83 22.99
C SER A 64 1.34 -24.49 23.56
N ALA A 65 2.63 -24.15 23.51
CA ALA A 65 3.15 -22.87 24.02
C ALA A 65 2.92 -21.70 23.04
N TRP A 66 2.87 -21.99 21.74
CA TRP A 66 2.79 -20.97 20.68
C TRP A 66 1.59 -20.02 20.77
N PRO A 67 0.37 -20.45 21.13
CA PRO A 67 -0.75 -19.52 21.35
C PRO A 67 -0.47 -18.44 22.39
N SER A 68 0.26 -18.76 23.47
CA SER A 68 0.65 -17.77 24.49
C SER A 68 1.79 -16.91 23.97
N ILE A 69 2.82 -17.52 23.37
CA ILE A 69 3.97 -16.78 22.83
C ILE A 69 3.51 -15.73 21.81
N VAL A 70 2.70 -16.11 20.82
CA VAL A 70 2.24 -15.20 19.76
C VAL A 70 1.31 -14.11 20.28
N LYS A 71 0.52 -14.42 21.33
CA LYS A 71 -0.32 -13.42 21.98
C LYS A 71 0.52 -12.28 22.55
N ASP A 72 1.65 -12.61 23.16
CA ASP A 72 2.47 -11.66 23.92
C ASP A 72 3.55 -10.95 23.07
N LEU A 73 3.66 -11.28 21.78
CA LEU A 73 4.55 -10.58 20.84
C LEU A 73 4.08 -9.15 20.57
N ASP A 74 5.01 -8.24 20.32
CA ASP A 74 4.65 -6.95 19.72
C ASP A 74 3.99 -7.15 18.34
N LEU A 75 3.11 -6.22 17.96
CA LEU A 75 2.37 -6.31 16.69
C LEU A 75 3.29 -6.49 15.48
N ARG A 76 4.40 -5.75 15.44
CA ARG A 76 5.41 -5.90 14.39
C ARG A 76 5.92 -7.34 14.30
N ASP A 77 6.37 -7.90 15.43
CA ASP A 77 6.94 -9.25 15.47
C ASP A 77 5.90 -10.32 15.14
N PHE A 78 4.65 -10.12 15.53
CA PHE A 78 3.54 -10.99 15.15
C PHE A 78 3.33 -11.05 13.63
N LEU A 79 3.35 -9.89 12.95
CA LEU A 79 3.20 -9.85 11.49
C LEU A 79 4.45 -10.43 10.80
N ASP A 80 5.65 -10.09 11.26
CA ASP A 80 6.91 -10.60 10.70
C ASP A 80 7.04 -12.12 10.88
N LEU A 81 6.56 -12.66 12.00
CA LEU A 81 6.54 -14.09 12.29
C LEU A 81 5.85 -14.91 11.20
N ILE A 82 4.80 -14.37 10.56
CA ILE A 82 4.07 -15.08 9.49
C ILE A 82 4.99 -15.30 8.30
N THR A 83 5.73 -14.25 7.90
CA THR A 83 6.71 -14.30 6.82
C THR A 83 7.84 -15.27 7.16
N VAL A 84 8.39 -15.19 8.38
CA VAL A 84 9.47 -16.08 8.83
C VAL A 84 9.01 -17.54 8.84
N ARG A 85 7.79 -17.81 9.31
CA ARG A 85 7.21 -19.16 9.32
C ARG A 85 7.05 -19.70 7.90
N TYR A 86 6.49 -18.90 6.99
CA TYR A 86 6.31 -19.28 5.59
C TYR A 86 7.65 -19.66 4.92
N LYS A 87 8.70 -18.86 5.14
CA LYS A 87 10.05 -19.14 4.62
C LYS A 87 10.64 -20.41 5.22
N LYS A 88 10.44 -20.65 6.52
CA LYS A 88 10.98 -21.83 7.21
C LYS A 88 10.31 -23.14 6.76
N LEU A 89 9.07 -23.08 6.27
CA LEU A 89 8.39 -24.24 5.68
C LEU A 89 9.01 -24.68 4.33
N ASN A 90 9.87 -23.86 3.73
CA ASN A 90 10.59 -24.22 2.50
C ASN A 90 11.80 -25.12 2.80
N ASN A 91 11.64 -26.43 2.66
CA ASN A 91 12.73 -27.38 2.75
C ASN A 91 13.24 -27.76 1.35
N GLN A 92 14.48 -27.36 1.05
CA GLN A 92 15.13 -27.61 -0.25
C GLN A 92 15.24 -29.10 -0.61
N PHE A 93 15.27 -29.98 0.40
CA PHE A 93 15.36 -31.44 0.21
C PHE A 93 13.99 -32.11 0.00
N GLN A 94 12.88 -31.42 0.27
CA GLN A 94 11.51 -31.93 0.13
C GLN A 94 10.57 -30.86 -0.45
N GLN A 95 10.88 -30.38 -1.67
CA GLN A 95 10.20 -29.23 -2.27
C GLN A 95 8.67 -29.43 -2.39
N GLU A 96 8.23 -30.59 -2.85
CA GLU A 96 6.79 -30.84 -3.09
C GLU A 96 5.99 -30.83 -1.78
N ARG A 97 6.53 -31.46 -0.73
CA ARG A 97 5.91 -31.46 0.60
C ARG A 97 5.90 -30.06 1.20
N SER A 98 6.96 -29.29 0.98
CA SER A 98 7.09 -27.90 1.44
C SER A 98 6.02 -27.01 0.82
N ARG A 99 5.76 -27.14 -0.49
CA ARG A 99 4.70 -26.40 -1.19
C ARG A 99 3.32 -26.67 -0.60
N VAL A 100 3.00 -27.92 -0.29
CA VAL A 100 1.72 -28.30 0.33
C VAL A 100 1.57 -27.65 1.72
N PHE A 101 2.61 -27.69 2.55
CA PHE A 101 2.56 -27.06 3.87
C PHE A 101 2.47 -25.53 3.78
N GLN A 102 3.23 -24.91 2.89
CA GLN A 102 3.17 -23.47 2.62
C GLN A 102 1.77 -23.03 2.18
N ALA A 103 1.18 -23.73 1.20
CA ALA A 103 -0.16 -23.43 0.72
C ALA A 103 -1.22 -23.58 1.83
N ARG A 104 -1.13 -24.64 2.65
CA ARG A 104 -2.03 -24.85 3.78
C ARG A 104 -1.88 -23.77 4.84
N PHE A 105 -0.64 -23.40 5.17
CA PHE A 105 -0.35 -22.34 6.14
C PHE A 105 -0.90 -20.99 5.67
N LEU A 106 -0.59 -20.58 4.43
CA LEU A 106 -1.08 -19.31 3.88
C LEU A 106 -2.60 -19.26 3.84
N LYS A 107 -3.25 -20.35 3.37
CA LYS A 107 -4.71 -20.43 3.33
C LYS A 107 -5.30 -20.21 4.73
N ALA A 108 -4.83 -20.94 5.73
CA ALA A 108 -5.35 -20.83 7.10
C ALA A 108 -5.06 -19.46 7.73
N ALA A 109 -3.87 -18.89 7.52
CA ALA A 109 -3.51 -17.58 8.04
C ALA A 109 -4.38 -16.47 7.42
N ARG A 110 -4.63 -16.51 6.11
CA ARG A 110 -5.52 -15.57 5.40
C ARG A 110 -6.96 -15.69 5.88
N GLU A 111 -7.46 -16.91 6.08
CA GLU A 111 -8.79 -17.14 6.65
C GLU A 111 -8.89 -16.53 8.06
N ILE A 112 -7.88 -16.71 8.91
CA ILE A 112 -7.84 -16.08 10.23
C ILE A 112 -7.91 -14.55 10.11
N PHE A 113 -7.10 -13.94 9.24
CA PHE A 113 -7.08 -12.48 9.08
C PHE A 113 -8.45 -11.95 8.61
N ALA A 114 -9.05 -12.61 7.62
CA ALA A 114 -10.35 -12.21 7.07
C ALA A 114 -11.50 -12.39 8.08
N GLU A 115 -11.46 -13.41 8.92
CA GLU A 115 -12.52 -13.71 9.88
C GLU A 115 -12.45 -12.87 11.16
N GLU A 116 -11.27 -12.37 11.49
CA GLU A 116 -11.02 -11.48 12.62
C GLU A 116 -11.01 -10.00 12.18
N ASP A 117 -11.47 -9.74 10.94
CA ASP A 117 -11.53 -8.42 10.31
C ASP A 117 -10.21 -7.63 10.45
N LEU A 118 -9.05 -8.28 10.34
CA LEU A 118 -7.76 -7.60 10.47
C LEU A 118 -7.49 -6.69 9.25
N ARG A 119 -6.89 -5.52 9.50
CA ARG A 119 -6.50 -4.56 8.46
C ARG A 119 -5.26 -4.95 7.65
N TYR A 120 -4.93 -6.24 7.62
CA TYR A 120 -3.76 -6.77 6.93
C TYR A 120 -4.16 -7.87 5.93
N ARG A 121 -3.33 -8.08 4.91
CA ARG A 121 -3.41 -9.20 3.96
C ARG A 121 -2.07 -9.91 3.86
N ILE A 122 -2.10 -11.17 3.45
CA ILE A 122 -0.90 -12.01 3.29
C ILE A 122 -0.75 -12.38 1.82
N ASP A 123 0.37 -12.00 1.17
CA ASP A 123 0.64 -12.31 -0.23
C ASP A 123 1.09 -13.77 -0.44
N ASP A 124 1.29 -14.19 -1.70
CA ASP A 124 1.66 -15.57 -2.07
C ASP A 124 3.08 -15.97 -1.67
N LEU A 125 3.90 -15.00 -1.25
CA LEU A 125 5.24 -15.18 -0.71
C LEU A 125 5.27 -15.05 0.82
N GLY A 126 4.10 -15.00 1.46
CA GLY A 126 3.93 -14.91 2.91
C GLY A 126 4.20 -13.53 3.50
N GLY A 127 4.39 -12.50 2.67
CA GLY A 127 4.53 -11.11 3.10
C GLY A 127 3.20 -10.54 3.60
N VAL A 128 3.25 -9.79 4.70
CA VAL A 128 2.07 -9.17 5.31
C VAL A 128 2.01 -7.68 4.96
N HIS A 129 0.89 -7.24 4.40
CA HIS A 129 0.64 -5.88 3.92
C HIS A 129 -0.59 -5.30 4.60
N LEU A 130 -0.82 -4.00 4.55
CA LEU A 130 -2.11 -3.43 4.97
C LEU A 130 -3.23 -3.85 3.99
N THR A 131 -4.49 -3.77 4.39
CA THR A 131 -5.66 -4.11 3.54
C THR A 131 -6.14 -2.89 2.74
N VAL A 132 -5.91 -1.67 3.26
CA VAL A 132 -6.09 -0.40 2.50
C VAL A 132 -5.23 -0.38 1.23
N ASP A 133 -4.23 -1.26 1.18
CA ASP A 133 -3.23 -1.36 0.15
C ASP A 133 -3.69 -2.00 -1.16
N GLU A 134 -4.80 -2.71 -1.34
CA GLU A 134 -5.02 -3.33 -2.67
C GLU A 134 -5.32 -2.28 -3.76
N ALA A 135 -6.26 -1.37 -3.51
CA ALA A 135 -6.54 -0.28 -4.45
C ALA A 135 -5.38 0.72 -4.51
N PHE A 136 -4.74 0.98 -3.36
CA PHE A 136 -3.60 1.88 -3.27
C PHE A 136 -2.35 1.32 -3.98
N GLU A 137 -2.03 0.04 -3.80
CA GLU A 137 -0.97 -0.68 -4.50
C GLU A 137 -1.29 -0.85 -5.98
N ALA A 138 -2.56 -1.12 -6.34
CA ALA A 138 -2.96 -1.13 -7.74
C ALA A 138 -2.73 0.24 -8.39
N VAL A 139 -3.00 1.34 -7.69
CA VAL A 139 -2.66 2.70 -8.14
C VAL A 139 -1.15 2.86 -8.23
N ARG A 140 -0.38 2.50 -7.21
CA ARG A 140 1.10 2.55 -7.20
C ARG A 140 1.71 1.82 -8.40
N ILE A 141 1.38 0.55 -8.59
CA ILE A 141 1.86 -0.29 -9.70
C ILE A 141 1.50 0.36 -11.03
N SER A 142 0.27 0.87 -11.15
CA SER A 142 -0.20 1.49 -12.39
C SER A 142 0.53 2.80 -12.70
N VAL A 143 0.88 3.60 -11.69
CA VAL A 143 1.71 4.81 -11.84
C VAL A 143 3.12 4.45 -12.27
N ILE A 144 3.77 3.51 -11.57
CA ILE A 144 5.13 3.06 -11.88
C ILE A 144 5.21 2.53 -13.32
N THR A 145 4.20 1.77 -13.75
CA THR A 145 4.08 1.28 -15.13
C THR A 145 3.95 2.42 -16.14
N ALA A 146 3.15 3.45 -15.84
CA ALA A 146 3.01 4.63 -16.70
C ALA A 146 4.31 5.45 -16.83
N LEU A 147 5.21 5.33 -15.85
CA LEU A 147 6.50 6.04 -15.79
C LEU A 147 7.71 5.18 -16.20
N ILE A 148 7.51 4.04 -16.89
CA ILE A 148 8.59 3.11 -17.21
C ILE A 148 9.65 3.67 -18.19
N GLY A 149 9.29 4.69 -18.99
CA GLY A 149 10.19 5.29 -19.97
C GLY A 149 11.35 6.06 -19.34
N VAL A 150 12.53 6.03 -19.99
CA VAL A 150 13.78 6.68 -19.51
C VAL A 150 13.57 8.15 -19.14
N ARG A 151 12.74 8.87 -19.91
CA ARG A 151 12.35 10.27 -19.68
C ARG A 151 11.77 10.52 -18.28
N TYR A 152 11.07 9.54 -17.70
CA TYR A 152 10.34 9.69 -16.44
C TYR A 152 11.06 9.07 -15.24
N ASN A 153 12.30 8.59 -15.39
CA ASN A 153 13.00 7.86 -14.33
C ASN A 153 13.14 8.68 -13.02
N GLY A 154 13.42 9.99 -13.15
CA GLY A 154 13.47 10.89 -11.99
C GLY A 154 12.11 11.04 -11.29
N VAL A 155 11.02 11.16 -12.06
CA VAL A 155 9.65 11.23 -11.53
C VAL A 155 9.30 9.94 -10.78
N ARG A 156 9.61 8.78 -11.39
CA ARG A 156 9.36 7.46 -10.79
C ARG A 156 10.09 7.30 -9.47
N SER A 157 11.39 7.59 -9.44
CA SER A 157 12.23 7.47 -8.25
C SER A 157 11.69 8.31 -7.09
N VAL A 158 11.31 9.57 -7.37
CA VAL A 158 10.72 10.45 -6.36
C VAL A 158 9.36 9.93 -5.91
N TYR A 159 8.49 9.45 -6.82
CA TYR A 159 7.18 8.90 -6.42
C TYR A 159 7.33 7.64 -5.55
N GLU A 160 8.26 6.73 -5.91
CA GLU A 160 8.56 5.52 -5.14
C GLU A 160 9.11 5.83 -3.74
N GLN A 161 9.90 6.90 -3.59
CA GLN A 161 10.39 7.37 -2.30
C GLN A 161 9.22 7.69 -1.34
N GLY A 162 8.09 8.15 -1.86
CA GLY A 162 6.89 8.45 -1.08
C GLY A 162 6.42 7.26 -0.24
N PHE A 163 6.53 6.04 -0.77
CA PHE A 163 6.10 4.82 -0.08
C PHE A 163 7.05 4.44 1.06
N SER A 164 8.36 4.69 0.90
CA SER A 164 9.32 4.47 1.99
C SER A 164 9.08 5.35 3.23
N TYR A 165 8.39 6.49 3.06
CA TYR A 165 7.92 7.30 4.18
C TYR A 165 6.72 6.66 4.90
N LEU A 166 5.81 6.02 4.16
CA LEU A 166 4.69 5.27 4.75
C LEU A 166 5.16 4.00 5.47
N ASP A 167 6.27 3.40 5.04
CA ASP A 167 6.86 2.20 5.66
C ASP A 167 7.53 2.47 7.02
N LYS A 168 7.67 3.74 7.43
CA LYS A 168 8.24 4.09 8.75
C LYS A 168 7.30 3.71 9.90
N SER A 169 7.87 3.62 11.10
CA SER A 169 7.11 3.43 12.34
C SER A 169 7.42 4.55 13.34
N PRO A 170 6.49 5.50 13.59
CA PRO A 170 5.17 5.63 12.96
C PRO A 170 5.26 6.07 11.48
N PRO A 171 4.23 5.80 10.65
CA PRO A 171 4.19 6.23 9.25
C PRO A 171 4.34 7.75 9.10
N ASP A 172 5.12 8.16 8.10
CA ASP A 172 5.39 9.58 7.81
C ASP A 172 4.53 10.06 6.63
N GLY A 173 3.24 10.30 6.90
CA GLY A 173 2.28 10.76 5.91
C GLY A 173 2.66 12.09 5.26
N LYS A 174 3.27 13.00 6.02
CA LYS A 174 3.83 14.27 5.53
C LYS A 174 4.94 14.04 4.51
N GLY A 175 5.91 13.20 4.84
CA GLY A 175 7.01 12.86 3.93
C GLY A 175 6.51 12.23 2.63
N ALA A 176 5.55 11.31 2.75
CA ALA A 176 4.93 10.62 1.63
C ALA A 176 4.17 11.57 0.69
N LEU A 177 3.36 12.47 1.24
CA LEU A 177 2.63 13.48 0.48
C LEU A 177 3.57 14.48 -0.21
N ARG A 178 4.58 14.97 0.49
CA ARG A 178 5.60 15.88 -0.06
C ARG A 178 6.35 15.26 -1.23
N SER A 179 6.74 14.00 -1.08
CA SER A 179 7.39 13.23 -2.13
C SER A 179 6.48 13.05 -3.36
N SER A 180 5.20 12.73 -3.15
CA SER A 180 4.20 12.64 -4.23
C SER A 180 3.97 13.97 -4.96
N PHE A 181 3.97 15.08 -4.22
CA PHE A 181 3.93 16.42 -4.79
C PHE A 181 5.15 16.71 -5.67
N PHE A 182 6.36 16.44 -5.18
CA PHE A 182 7.58 16.67 -5.95
C PHE A 182 7.67 15.80 -7.20
N ALA A 183 7.18 14.57 -7.16
CA ALA A 183 7.06 13.73 -8.34
C ALA A 183 6.14 14.40 -9.39
N THR A 184 4.97 14.85 -8.95
CA THR A 184 3.99 15.52 -9.81
C THR A 184 4.54 16.82 -10.40
N GLU A 185 5.21 17.65 -9.60
CA GLU A 185 5.87 18.90 -10.04
C GLU A 185 7.01 18.61 -11.02
N SER A 186 7.77 17.55 -10.80
CA SER A 186 8.85 17.14 -11.71
C SER A 186 8.30 16.70 -13.07
N LEU A 187 7.21 15.92 -13.09
CA LEU A 187 6.55 15.54 -14.34
C LEU A 187 5.98 16.77 -15.07
N PHE A 188 5.33 17.68 -14.35
CA PHE A 188 4.80 18.89 -14.94
C PHE A 188 5.89 19.75 -15.59
N ARG A 189 7.05 19.89 -14.95
CA ARG A 189 8.20 20.62 -15.52
C ARG A 189 8.84 19.91 -16.71
N LEU A 190 8.79 18.57 -16.76
CA LEU A 190 9.21 17.83 -17.96
C LEU A 190 8.30 18.12 -19.15
N MET A 191 6.98 18.21 -18.93
CA MET A 191 5.99 18.54 -19.95
C MET A 191 6.07 20.01 -20.39
N PHE A 192 6.33 20.91 -19.44
CA PHE A 192 6.35 22.35 -19.66
C PHE A 192 7.65 22.97 -19.12
N PRO A 193 8.76 22.92 -19.88
CA PRO A 193 10.07 23.38 -19.41
C PRO A 193 10.15 24.86 -19.05
N THR A 194 9.20 25.67 -19.52
CA THR A 194 9.09 27.10 -19.21
C THR A 194 8.32 27.39 -17.92
N SER A 195 7.72 26.38 -17.28
CA SER A 195 7.08 26.54 -15.98
C SER A 195 8.11 26.52 -14.86
N HIS A 196 8.03 27.52 -13.97
CA HIS A 196 8.96 27.64 -12.84
C HIS A 196 8.55 26.78 -11.63
N GLN A 197 7.25 26.52 -11.44
CA GLN A 197 6.72 25.80 -10.28
C GLN A 197 5.39 25.10 -10.60
N LEU A 198 5.01 24.10 -9.80
CA LEU A 198 3.65 23.56 -9.86
C LEU A 198 2.71 24.43 -9.02
N SER A 199 1.84 25.19 -9.69
CA SER A 199 0.83 26.04 -9.05
C SER A 199 -0.46 26.05 -9.88
N GLY A 200 -1.58 26.43 -9.27
CA GLY A 200 -2.85 26.54 -9.99
C GLY A 200 -2.80 27.48 -11.20
N GLY A 201 -2.00 28.55 -11.12
CA GLY A 201 -1.80 29.50 -12.23
C GLY A 201 -1.02 28.91 -13.40
N GLU A 202 0.08 28.20 -13.13
CA GLU A 202 0.87 27.53 -14.18
C GLU A 202 0.09 26.38 -14.83
N VAL A 203 -0.70 25.63 -14.04
CA VAL A 203 -1.61 24.60 -14.56
C VAL A 203 -2.63 25.20 -15.52
N GLN A 204 -3.27 26.31 -15.14
CA GLN A 204 -4.23 26.99 -16.01
C GLN A 204 -3.58 27.47 -17.32
N LYS A 205 -2.39 28.07 -17.22
CA LYS A 205 -1.65 28.62 -18.37
C LYS A 205 -1.17 27.56 -19.35
N HIS A 206 -0.75 26.38 -18.87
CA HIS A 206 -0.08 25.38 -19.69
C HIS A 206 -0.92 24.13 -19.96
N LEU A 207 -1.62 23.60 -18.96
CA LEU A 207 -2.36 22.34 -19.08
C LEU A 207 -3.74 22.54 -19.74
N GLU A 208 -4.45 23.63 -19.45
CA GLU A 208 -5.76 23.89 -20.08
C GLU A 208 -5.68 23.96 -21.62
N PRO A 209 -4.74 24.73 -22.22
CA PRO A 209 -4.59 24.74 -23.67
C PRO A 209 -4.21 23.37 -24.24
N LEU A 210 -3.39 22.59 -23.51
CA LEU A 210 -2.97 21.26 -23.94
C LEU A 210 -4.16 20.30 -24.02
N VAL A 211 -5.00 20.24 -22.98
CA VAL A 211 -6.17 19.33 -22.98
C VAL A 211 -7.22 19.76 -24.01
N ASN A 212 -7.43 21.07 -24.19
CA ASN A 212 -8.33 21.59 -25.22
C ASN A 212 -7.87 21.17 -26.63
N ARG A 213 -6.55 21.17 -26.87
CA ARG A 213 -5.95 20.73 -28.14
C ARG A 213 -6.06 19.21 -28.33
N ILE A 214 -5.70 18.43 -27.31
CA ILE A 214 -5.71 16.95 -27.38
C ILE A 214 -7.12 16.40 -27.62
N TYR A 215 -8.14 17.03 -27.02
CA TYR A 215 -9.53 16.58 -27.10
C TYR A 215 -10.40 17.44 -28.03
N ALA A 216 -9.80 18.20 -28.95
CA ALA A 216 -10.50 19.19 -29.79
C ALA A 216 -11.75 18.64 -30.50
N ASP A 217 -11.68 17.38 -30.95
CA ASP A 217 -12.75 16.73 -31.72
C ASP A 217 -13.87 16.12 -30.84
N GLN A 218 -13.71 16.18 -29.51
CA GLN A 218 -14.64 15.57 -28.55
C GLN A 218 -15.06 16.60 -27.50
N LYS A 219 -16.02 17.47 -27.82
CA LYS A 219 -16.51 18.52 -26.91
C LYS A 219 -16.83 18.00 -25.49
N PRO A 220 -17.52 16.87 -25.28
CA PRO A 220 -17.75 16.33 -23.94
C PRO A 220 -16.45 16.00 -23.19
N ALA A 221 -15.43 15.49 -23.88
CA ALA A 221 -14.13 15.19 -23.30
C ALA A 221 -13.37 16.46 -22.88
N ILE A 222 -13.51 17.57 -23.63
CA ILE A 222 -12.95 18.87 -23.23
C ILE A 222 -13.56 19.31 -21.89
N TYR A 223 -14.89 19.28 -21.75
CA TYR A 223 -15.54 19.68 -20.50
C TYR A 223 -15.11 18.81 -19.32
N LEU A 224 -15.04 17.49 -19.52
CA LEU A 224 -14.54 16.57 -18.49
C LEU A 224 -13.08 16.87 -18.14
N ALA A 225 -12.21 17.04 -19.13
CA ALA A 225 -10.80 17.35 -18.92
C ALA A 225 -10.61 18.66 -18.16
N GLN A 226 -11.38 19.70 -18.48
CA GLN A 226 -11.34 20.98 -17.74
C GLN A 226 -11.76 20.82 -16.28
N LYS A 227 -12.74 19.96 -15.97
CA LYS A 227 -13.08 19.63 -14.58
C LYS A 227 -11.97 18.87 -13.87
N GLN A 228 -11.26 17.98 -14.58
CA GLN A 228 -10.07 17.32 -14.03
C GLN A 228 -8.92 18.30 -13.81
N VAL A 229 -8.73 19.29 -14.69
CA VAL A 229 -7.77 20.39 -14.46
C VAL A 229 -8.14 21.18 -13.21
N ALA A 230 -9.41 21.53 -13.02
CA ALA A 230 -9.87 22.23 -11.81
C ALA A 230 -9.59 21.39 -10.55
N SER A 231 -9.95 20.11 -10.55
CA SER A 231 -9.65 19.19 -9.44
C SER A 231 -8.16 19.07 -9.16
N PHE A 232 -7.31 19.11 -10.20
CA PHE A 232 -5.86 19.06 -10.03
C PHE A 232 -5.32 20.34 -9.38
N LYS A 233 -5.89 21.51 -9.71
CA LYS A 233 -5.57 22.78 -9.04
C LYS A 233 -5.92 22.72 -7.54
N ASP A 234 -7.12 22.22 -7.21
CA ASP A 234 -7.56 22.07 -5.83
C ASP A 234 -6.64 21.12 -5.04
N TRP A 235 -6.20 20.02 -5.66
CA TRP A 235 -5.25 19.10 -5.06
C TRP A 235 -3.88 19.75 -4.81
N ILE A 236 -3.36 20.55 -5.76
CA ILE A 236 -2.11 21.30 -5.60
C ILE A 236 -2.20 22.23 -4.40
N ASP A 237 -3.28 23.00 -4.30
CA ASP A 237 -3.47 23.97 -3.23
C ASP A 237 -3.55 23.29 -1.86
N GLY A 238 -4.25 22.15 -1.76
CA GLY A 238 -4.30 21.34 -0.54
C GLY A 238 -2.95 20.72 -0.16
N ALA A 239 -2.21 20.17 -1.13
CA ALA A 239 -0.90 19.58 -0.90
C ALA A 239 0.17 20.62 -0.52
N HIS A 240 0.01 21.88 -0.94
CA HIS A 240 0.96 22.96 -0.67
C HIS A 240 1.15 23.23 0.83
N PHE A 241 0.12 23.05 1.66
CA PHE A 241 0.22 23.20 3.13
C PHE A 241 1.25 22.26 3.76
N TYR A 242 1.45 21.07 3.19
CA TYR A 242 2.42 20.08 3.68
C TYR A 242 3.83 20.27 3.08
N ARG A 243 3.96 21.20 2.12
CA ARG A 243 5.23 21.71 1.58
C ARG A 243 5.75 22.87 2.42
N HIS A 244 4.87 23.83 2.75
CA HIS A 244 5.18 25.04 3.51
C HIS A 244 3.98 25.41 4.40
N GLU A 245 4.08 25.21 5.72
CA GLU A 245 3.06 25.68 6.67
C GLU A 245 3.42 27.09 7.15
N PRO A 246 2.60 28.13 6.91
CA PRO A 246 2.91 29.48 7.37
C PRO A 246 2.93 29.56 8.90
N GLY A 247 4.08 29.88 9.48
CA GLY A 247 4.23 30.09 10.93
C GLY A 247 4.70 28.87 11.73
N ALA A 248 4.96 27.73 11.08
CA ALA A 248 5.60 26.56 11.69
C ALA A 248 6.80 26.12 10.86
N GLU A 249 7.94 25.86 11.51
CA GLU A 249 9.16 25.39 10.83
C GLU A 249 8.97 24.00 10.20
N GLU A 250 8.08 23.20 10.78
CA GLU A 250 7.68 21.90 10.25
C GLU A 250 6.15 21.73 10.17
N PRO A 251 5.60 21.27 9.02
CA PRO A 251 4.17 21.01 8.93
C PRO A 251 3.72 19.88 9.85
N SER A 252 2.47 19.97 10.32
CA SER A 252 1.81 18.90 11.06
C SER A 252 1.64 17.61 10.23
N GLN A 253 1.69 16.45 10.88
CA GLN A 253 1.40 15.17 10.22
C GLN A 253 -0.10 15.10 9.88
N PRO A 254 -0.49 14.87 8.61
CA PRO A 254 -1.88 14.58 8.28
C PRO A 254 -2.32 13.26 8.93
N PRO A 255 -3.62 13.09 9.23
CA PRO A 255 -4.17 11.76 9.50
C PRO A 255 -3.79 10.78 8.38
N LEU A 256 -3.44 9.55 8.74
CA LEU A 256 -2.84 8.59 7.81
C LEU A 256 -3.76 8.28 6.63
N GLU A 257 -5.06 8.15 6.89
CA GLU A 257 -6.09 7.93 5.87
C GLU A 257 -6.16 9.09 4.86
N LEU A 258 -5.98 10.33 5.32
CA LEU A 258 -5.95 11.50 4.46
C LEU A 258 -4.66 11.53 3.64
N ALA A 259 -3.51 11.17 4.23
CA ALA A 259 -2.25 11.05 3.51
C ALA A 259 -2.36 10.03 2.37
N ILE A 260 -2.87 8.83 2.66
CA ILE A 260 -3.09 7.76 1.68
C ILE A 260 -4.02 8.25 0.55
N TYR A 261 -5.12 8.91 0.90
CA TYR A 261 -6.04 9.48 -0.08
C TYR A 261 -5.36 10.50 -1.00
N MET A 262 -4.62 11.44 -0.44
CA MET A 262 -3.92 12.49 -1.21
C MET A 262 -2.83 11.91 -2.12
N ILE A 263 -2.11 10.88 -1.67
CA ILE A 263 -1.11 10.16 -2.48
C ILE A 263 -1.79 9.40 -3.61
N THR A 264 -2.95 8.79 -3.35
CA THR A 264 -3.75 8.11 -4.37
C THR A 264 -4.17 9.07 -5.48
N GLN A 265 -4.65 10.27 -5.11
CA GLN A 265 -4.99 11.32 -6.07
C GLN A 265 -3.77 11.76 -6.89
N ALA A 266 -2.61 11.94 -6.24
CA ALA A 266 -1.34 12.25 -6.91
C ALA A 266 -1.03 11.20 -8.00
N GLY A 267 -1.18 9.91 -7.68
CA GLY A 267 -1.01 8.83 -8.65
C GLY A 267 -1.95 8.93 -9.84
N GLY A 268 -3.22 9.27 -9.61
CA GLY A 268 -4.19 9.53 -10.68
C GLY A 268 -3.75 10.67 -11.60
N HIS A 269 -3.31 11.80 -11.02
CA HIS A 269 -2.83 12.95 -11.78
C HIS A 269 -1.55 12.65 -12.56
N ILE A 270 -0.57 11.99 -11.94
CA ILE A 270 0.70 11.60 -12.60
C ILE A 270 0.42 10.71 -13.81
N ARG A 271 -0.44 9.71 -13.68
CA ARG A 271 -0.80 8.83 -14.81
C ARG A 271 -1.45 9.59 -15.95
N TRP A 272 -2.39 10.48 -15.63
CA TRP A 272 -3.07 11.27 -16.64
C TRP A 272 -2.10 12.23 -17.35
N LEU A 273 -1.26 12.95 -16.60
CA LEU A 273 -0.24 13.84 -17.15
C LEU A 273 0.77 13.09 -18.04
N ALA A 274 1.28 11.94 -17.60
CA ALA A 274 2.19 11.12 -18.40
C ALA A 274 1.54 10.65 -19.72
N LYS A 275 0.24 10.34 -19.69
CA LYS A 275 -0.52 9.99 -20.90
C LYS A 275 -0.68 11.20 -21.83
N LEU A 276 -0.95 12.39 -21.30
CA LEU A 276 -1.04 13.62 -22.10
C LEU A 276 0.32 13.97 -22.73
N ASP A 277 1.44 13.84 -22.00
CA ASP A 277 2.79 14.05 -22.54
C ASP A 277 3.08 13.08 -23.69
N ALA A 278 2.71 11.80 -23.52
CA ALA A 278 2.86 10.80 -24.57
C ALA A 278 2.03 11.14 -25.82
N MET A 279 0.78 11.60 -25.64
CA MET A 279 -0.09 12.00 -26.76
C MET A 279 0.42 13.27 -27.46
N SER A 280 0.97 14.23 -26.72
CA SER A 280 1.49 15.47 -27.32
C SER A 280 2.79 15.28 -28.11
N ASN A 281 3.55 14.24 -27.79
CA ASN A 281 4.82 13.91 -28.43
C ASN A 281 4.68 12.88 -29.58
N GLN A 282 3.46 12.38 -29.87
CA GLN A 282 3.23 11.55 -31.04
C GLN A 282 3.16 12.41 -32.30
N PRO A 283 3.87 12.04 -33.39
CA PRO A 283 3.69 12.72 -34.67
C PRO A 283 2.25 12.51 -35.13
N ALA A 284 1.59 13.58 -35.60
CA ALA A 284 0.26 13.50 -36.17
C ALA A 284 0.28 12.42 -37.27
N SER A 285 -0.44 11.32 -37.06
CA SER A 285 -0.66 10.32 -38.08
C SER A 285 -1.44 10.97 -39.21
N SER A 286 -0.71 11.30 -40.28
CA SER A 286 -1.19 11.79 -41.57
C SER A 286 -2.09 10.77 -42.25
#